data_AF-R7TI03-F1
#
_entry.id   AF-R7TI03-F1
#
_cell.length_a   1.000
_cell.length_b   1.000
_cell.length_c   1.000
_cell.angle_alpha   90.00
_cell.angle_beta   90.00
_cell.angle_gamma   90.00
#
_symmetry.space_group_name_H-M   'P 1'
#
loop_
_entity.id
_entity.type
_entity.pdbx_description
1 polymer ?
#
loop_
_entity_poly.entity_id
_entity_poly.type
_entity_poly.pdbx_seq_one_letter_code
_entity_poly.pdbx_strand_id
1 'polypeptide(L)'
;ENFIEVTEMEADEGEKMLDVMLESQGRTLTPAQKVFFLKAYRQCPLPLYLKLATDVAMMWHSYDTPNEDVLPTTISGLIEALFDRLESKFGHKFVSHALGCITAAKSGLSAAELEDILSCDDEVLDEIYTFWVPPFRRLPPLLWIRVRNDLGMYLAERGVDDITAYRWYHRQFWEAATRRYLCKNEKQIRGAIADYFEGKWHNGKP
;
A
#
# COMPACT_ATOMS: atom_id res chain seq x y z
N GLU A 1 -2.95 -36.11 -15.17
CA GLU A 1 -2.72 -34.72 -15.62
C GLU A 1 -4.08 -34.07 -15.81
N ASN A 2 -4.56 -33.33 -14.81
CA ASN A 2 -5.81 -32.58 -14.91
C ASN A 2 -5.49 -31.12 -14.62
N PHE A 3 -5.04 -30.40 -15.65
CA PHE A 3 -4.99 -28.95 -15.59
C PHE A 3 -6.39 -28.42 -15.86
N ILE A 4 -6.90 -27.59 -14.96
CA ILE A 4 -8.14 -26.84 -15.17
C ILE A 4 -7.70 -25.48 -15.69
N GLU A 5 -8.06 -25.18 -16.93
CA GLU A 5 -7.84 -23.86 -17.51
C GLU A 5 -8.79 -22.86 -16.84
N VAL A 6 -8.22 -21.83 -16.24
CA VAL A 6 -9.00 -20.70 -15.70
C VAL A 6 -9.21 -19.73 -16.86
N THR A 7 -10.43 -19.68 -17.38
CA THR A 7 -10.82 -18.76 -18.45
C THR A 7 -10.83 -17.32 -17.96
N GLU A 8 -10.68 -16.37 -18.88
CA GLU A 8 -10.83 -14.95 -18.56
C GLU A 8 -12.24 -14.67 -18.05
N MET A 9 -12.34 -13.74 -17.10
CA MET A 9 -13.60 -13.36 -16.49
C MET A 9 -14.44 -12.58 -17.52
N GLU A 10 -15.66 -13.04 -17.79
CA GLU A 10 -16.50 -12.34 -18.77
C GLU A 10 -16.86 -10.93 -18.28
N ALA A 11 -17.06 -9.99 -19.19
CA ALA A 11 -17.36 -8.60 -18.82
C ALA A 11 -18.63 -8.49 -17.94
N ASP A 12 -19.61 -9.34 -18.19
CA ASP A 12 -20.87 -9.42 -17.43
C ASP A 12 -20.69 -10.00 -16.02
N GLU A 13 -19.65 -10.81 -15.79
CA GLU A 13 -19.28 -11.30 -14.45
C GLU A 13 -18.64 -10.18 -13.63
N GLY A 14 -17.87 -9.30 -14.26
CA GLY A 14 -17.24 -8.15 -13.61
C GLY A 14 -18.25 -7.17 -13.00
N GLU A 15 -19.37 -6.90 -13.69
CA GLU A 15 -20.44 -6.06 -13.17
C GLU A 15 -21.13 -6.70 -11.95
N LYS A 16 -21.43 -7.99 -12.02
CA LYS A 16 -22.05 -8.72 -10.89
C LYS A 16 -21.13 -8.75 -9.68
N MET A 17 -19.83 -8.99 -9.88
CA MET A 17 -18.84 -8.96 -8.81
C MET A 17 -18.73 -7.56 -8.19
N LEU A 18 -18.72 -6.49 -9.01
CA LEU A 18 -18.76 -5.12 -8.51
C LEU A 18 -19.95 -4.89 -7.58
N ASP A 19 -21.16 -5.29 -8.01
CA ASP A 19 -22.38 -5.10 -7.23
C ASP A 19 -22.31 -5.86 -5.90
N VAL A 20 -21.89 -7.13 -5.91
CA VAL A 20 -21.71 -7.95 -4.69
C VAL A 20 -20.71 -7.30 -3.74
N MET A 21 -19.59 -6.80 -4.26
CA MET A 21 -18.57 -6.17 -3.42
C MET A 21 -19.06 -4.85 -2.81
N LEU A 22 -19.77 -4.02 -3.57
CA LEU A 22 -20.37 -2.78 -3.08
C LEU A 22 -21.43 -3.06 -2.01
N GLU A 23 -22.32 -4.02 -2.26
CA GLU A 23 -23.37 -4.43 -1.34
C GLU A 23 -22.79 -4.96 -0.03
N SER A 24 -21.72 -5.77 -0.08
CA SER A 24 -21.04 -6.29 1.12
C SER A 24 -20.49 -5.18 2.04
N GLN A 25 -20.27 -3.99 1.51
CA GLN A 25 -19.81 -2.81 2.26
C GLN A 25 -20.93 -1.78 2.51
N GLY A 26 -22.19 -2.10 2.17
CA GLY A 26 -23.32 -1.18 2.31
C GLY A 26 -23.21 0.06 1.41
N ARG A 27 -22.55 -0.06 0.25
CA ARG A 27 -22.32 1.03 -0.71
C ARG A 27 -23.06 0.77 -2.02
N THR A 28 -23.28 1.83 -2.79
CA THR A 28 -23.80 1.75 -4.16
C THR A 28 -23.25 2.92 -4.98
N LEU A 29 -23.17 2.74 -6.30
CA LEU A 29 -22.76 3.78 -7.24
C LEU A 29 -23.98 4.39 -7.93
N THR A 30 -23.89 5.66 -8.30
CA THR A 30 -24.88 6.24 -9.21
C THR A 30 -24.79 5.59 -10.60
N PRO A 31 -25.85 5.63 -11.43
CA PRO A 31 -25.79 5.07 -12.78
C PRO A 31 -24.63 5.63 -13.62
N ALA A 32 -24.35 6.93 -13.50
CA ALA A 32 -23.24 7.56 -14.21
C ALA A 32 -21.87 7.05 -13.73
N GLN A 33 -21.68 6.91 -12.42
CA GLN A 33 -20.45 6.36 -11.83
C GLN A 33 -20.24 4.90 -12.22
N LYS A 34 -21.30 4.08 -12.22
CA LYS A 34 -21.24 2.68 -12.62
C LYS A 34 -20.87 2.53 -14.10
N VAL A 35 -21.47 3.34 -14.99
CA VAL A 35 -21.10 3.36 -16.41
C VAL A 35 -19.64 3.73 -16.60
N PHE A 36 -19.15 4.76 -15.89
CA PHE A 36 -17.76 5.18 -15.95
C PHE A 36 -16.81 4.07 -15.46
N PHE A 37 -17.12 3.46 -14.31
CA PHE A 37 -16.36 2.34 -13.75
C PHE A 37 -16.24 1.18 -14.73
N LEU A 38 -17.38 0.72 -15.28
CA LEU A 38 -17.41 -0.43 -16.19
C LEU A 38 -16.67 -0.14 -17.50
N LYS A 39 -16.68 1.13 -17.96
CA LYS A 39 -15.86 1.55 -19.11
C LYS A 39 -14.36 1.40 -18.81
N ALA A 40 -13.91 1.79 -17.62
CA ALA A 40 -12.52 1.65 -17.21
C ALA A 40 -12.13 0.17 -17.01
N TYR A 41 -12.98 -0.61 -16.34
CA TYR A 41 -12.79 -2.05 -16.14
C TYR A 41 -12.63 -2.83 -17.46
N ARG A 42 -13.41 -2.49 -18.50
CA ARG A 42 -13.28 -3.13 -19.82
C ARG A 42 -11.91 -2.93 -20.48
N GLN A 43 -11.12 -1.92 -20.06
CA GLN A 43 -9.74 -1.74 -20.54
C GLN A 43 -8.74 -2.67 -19.83
N CYS A 44 -9.09 -3.18 -18.65
CA CYS A 44 -8.25 -4.10 -17.86
C CYS A 44 -9.15 -5.08 -17.08
N PRO A 45 -9.71 -6.12 -17.75
CA PRO A 45 -10.68 -7.03 -17.15
C PRO A 45 -10.02 -8.10 -16.26
N LEU A 46 -9.16 -7.66 -15.34
CA LEU A 46 -8.42 -8.52 -14.43
C LEU A 46 -9.02 -8.44 -13.01
N PRO A 47 -9.11 -9.55 -12.26
CA PRO A 47 -9.67 -9.54 -10.91
C PRO A 47 -8.97 -8.57 -9.95
N LEU A 48 -7.64 -8.41 -10.07
CA LEU A 48 -6.89 -7.45 -9.27
C LEU A 48 -7.28 -6.00 -9.61
N TYR A 49 -7.46 -5.70 -10.90
CA TYR A 49 -7.95 -4.38 -11.32
C TYR A 49 -9.34 -4.12 -10.76
N LEU A 50 -10.26 -5.08 -10.92
CA LEU A 50 -11.62 -4.97 -10.38
C LEU A 50 -11.58 -4.65 -8.88
N LYS A 51 -10.80 -5.41 -8.10
CA LYS A 51 -10.67 -5.18 -6.67
C LYS A 51 -10.14 -3.79 -6.33
N LEU A 52 -9.05 -3.36 -6.96
CA LEU A 52 -8.45 -2.04 -6.73
C LEU A 52 -9.39 -0.90 -7.13
N ALA A 53 -9.99 -1.02 -8.31
CA ALA A 53 -10.93 -0.06 -8.83
C ALA A 53 -12.15 0.05 -7.91
N THR A 54 -12.69 -1.07 -7.42
CA THR A 54 -13.82 -1.08 -6.50
C THR A 54 -13.47 -0.38 -5.19
N ASP A 55 -12.28 -0.60 -4.62
CA ASP A 55 -11.86 0.08 -3.40
C ASP A 55 -11.73 1.60 -3.59
N VAL A 56 -11.29 2.03 -4.78
CA VAL A 56 -11.30 3.45 -5.17
C VAL A 56 -12.72 3.98 -5.30
N ALA A 57 -13.60 3.25 -5.99
CA ALA A 57 -14.99 3.65 -6.21
C ALA A 57 -15.80 3.71 -4.90
N MET A 58 -15.44 2.87 -3.91
CA MET A 58 -16.02 2.92 -2.57
C MET A 58 -15.76 4.24 -1.84
N MET A 59 -14.77 5.03 -2.27
CA MET A 59 -14.50 6.36 -1.71
C MET A 59 -15.32 7.48 -2.34
N TRP A 60 -16.00 7.26 -3.47
CA TRP A 60 -16.75 8.30 -4.15
C TRP A 60 -18.02 8.69 -3.39
N HIS A 61 -18.29 9.98 -3.32
CA HIS A 61 -19.60 10.51 -2.96
C HIS A 61 -20.55 10.46 -4.15
N SER A 62 -21.86 10.52 -3.91
CA SER A 62 -22.86 10.46 -4.99
C SER A 62 -22.79 11.64 -5.96
N TYR A 63 -22.21 12.76 -5.53
CA TYR A 63 -22.02 13.98 -6.33
C TYR A 63 -20.65 14.04 -7.02
N ASP A 64 -19.76 13.08 -6.78
CA ASP A 64 -18.45 13.06 -7.42
C ASP A 64 -18.60 12.66 -8.89
N THR A 65 -17.88 13.37 -9.76
CA THR A 65 -17.74 13.07 -11.19
C THR A 65 -16.34 12.50 -11.44
N PRO A 66 -16.17 11.17 -11.32
CA PRO A 66 -14.86 10.55 -11.46
C PRO A 66 -14.30 10.69 -12.88
N ASN A 67 -12.98 10.79 -12.96
CA ASN A 67 -12.18 10.95 -14.17
C ASN A 67 -11.02 9.94 -14.21
N GLU A 68 -10.19 10.00 -15.24
CA GLU A 68 -9.08 9.06 -15.43
C GLU A 68 -7.97 9.22 -14.37
N ASP A 69 -7.86 10.38 -13.72
CA ASP A 69 -6.88 10.61 -12.65
C ASP A 69 -7.26 9.83 -11.38
N VAL A 70 -8.55 9.82 -11.03
CA VAL A 70 -9.04 9.09 -9.85
C VAL A 70 -9.26 7.61 -10.12
N LEU A 71 -9.52 7.21 -11.37
CA LEU A 71 -9.63 5.80 -11.75
C LEU A 71 -8.82 5.50 -13.02
N PRO A 72 -7.50 5.31 -12.89
CA PRO A 72 -6.65 4.87 -13.98
C PRO A 72 -7.13 3.54 -14.58
N THR A 73 -6.91 3.34 -15.88
CA THR A 73 -7.32 2.14 -16.62
C THR A 73 -6.32 0.99 -16.55
N THR A 74 -5.31 1.08 -15.70
CA THR A 74 -4.28 0.04 -15.51
C THR A 74 -4.07 -0.28 -14.03
N ILE A 75 -3.67 -1.52 -13.73
CA ILE A 75 -3.32 -1.94 -12.36
C ILE A 75 -2.16 -1.08 -11.82
N SER A 76 -1.13 -0.84 -12.63
CA SER A 76 -0.01 0.00 -12.21
C SER A 76 -0.48 1.41 -11.86
N GLY A 77 -1.35 2.01 -12.68
CA GLY A 77 -1.89 3.34 -12.39
C GLY A 77 -2.68 3.40 -11.07
N LEU A 78 -3.50 2.37 -10.78
CA LEU A 78 -4.23 2.29 -9.51
C LEU A 78 -3.31 2.14 -8.30
N ILE A 79 -2.21 1.37 -8.43
CA ILE A 79 -1.23 1.21 -7.37
C ILE A 79 -0.45 2.53 -7.14
N GLU A 80 -0.05 3.22 -8.20
CA GLU A 80 0.62 4.53 -8.09
C GLU A 80 -0.32 5.56 -7.42
N ALA A 81 -1.59 5.62 -7.83
CA ALA A 81 -2.59 6.50 -7.20
C ALA A 81 -2.82 6.17 -5.72
N LEU A 82 -2.79 4.88 -5.34
CA LEU A 82 -2.83 4.47 -3.93
C LEU A 82 -1.62 5.00 -3.16
N PHE A 83 -0.42 4.87 -3.73
CA PHE A 83 0.81 5.38 -3.11
C PHE A 83 0.82 6.90 -3.00
N ASP A 84 0.41 7.63 -4.04
CA ASP A 84 0.24 9.09 -4.01
C ASP A 84 -0.69 9.53 -2.87
N ARG A 85 -1.80 8.82 -2.69
CA ARG A 85 -2.76 9.10 -1.61
C ARG A 85 -2.16 8.85 -0.22
N LEU A 86 -1.42 7.76 -0.05
CA LEU A 86 -0.76 7.45 1.22
C LEU A 86 0.28 8.52 1.56
N GLU A 87 1.13 8.88 0.61
CA GLU A 87 2.17 9.91 0.77
C GLU A 87 1.55 11.27 1.09
N SER A 88 0.49 11.65 0.39
CA SER A 88 -0.23 12.91 0.64
C SER A 88 -0.85 12.96 2.03
N LYS A 89 -1.29 11.80 2.56
CA LYS A 89 -1.99 11.71 3.85
C LYS A 89 -1.03 11.59 5.04
N PHE A 90 0.08 10.89 4.89
CA PHE A 90 0.96 10.53 6.00
C PHE A 90 2.36 11.13 5.94
N GLY A 91 2.71 11.80 4.84
CA GLY A 91 4.07 12.31 4.60
C GLY A 91 4.81 11.45 3.58
N HIS A 92 5.47 12.10 2.63
CA HIS A 92 6.14 11.42 1.53
C HIS A 92 7.36 10.64 2.05
N LYS A 93 8.20 11.26 2.89
CA LYS A 93 9.42 10.59 3.39
C LYS A 93 9.07 9.39 4.26
N PHE A 94 8.12 9.57 5.18
CA PHE A 94 7.65 8.50 6.04
C PHE A 94 7.10 7.30 5.24
N VAL A 95 6.19 7.54 4.29
CA VAL A 95 5.62 6.45 3.48
C VAL A 95 6.67 5.82 2.57
N SER A 96 7.50 6.63 1.92
CA SER A 96 8.58 6.16 1.03
C SER A 96 9.54 5.23 1.76
N HIS A 97 10.00 5.62 2.95
CA HIS A 97 10.96 4.84 3.71
C HIS A 97 10.29 3.60 4.33
N ALA A 98 9.06 3.71 4.82
CA ALA A 98 8.33 2.57 5.37
C ALA A 98 8.06 1.48 4.31
N LEU A 99 7.49 1.87 3.17
CA LEU A 99 7.19 0.94 2.08
C LEU A 99 8.45 0.46 1.37
N GLY A 100 9.48 1.31 1.30
CA GLY A 100 10.82 0.93 0.88
C GLY A 100 11.41 -0.17 1.75
N CYS A 101 11.35 -0.03 3.08
CA CYS A 101 11.84 -1.04 4.02
C CYS A 101 11.12 -2.39 3.83
N ILE A 102 9.80 -2.38 3.77
CA ILE A 102 8.98 -3.58 3.51
C ILE A 102 9.34 -4.24 2.18
N THR A 103 9.61 -3.44 1.16
CA THR A 103 9.95 -3.94 -0.19
C THR A 103 11.35 -4.53 -0.25
N ALA A 104 12.30 -3.93 0.47
CA ALA A 104 13.70 -4.37 0.51
C ALA A 104 13.93 -5.59 1.43
N ALA A 105 13.10 -5.76 2.47
CA ALA A 105 13.24 -6.84 3.43
C ALA A 105 12.83 -8.21 2.83
N LYS A 106 13.80 -9.11 2.66
CA LYS A 106 13.56 -10.43 2.03
C LYS A 106 12.59 -11.31 2.82
N SER A 107 12.69 -11.28 4.15
CA SER A 107 11.87 -12.07 5.08
C SER A 107 10.60 -11.32 5.53
N GLY A 108 10.41 -10.08 5.08
CA GLY A 108 9.44 -9.15 5.66
C GLY A 108 10.00 -8.44 6.91
N LEU A 109 9.20 -7.52 7.45
CA LEU A 109 9.45 -6.82 8.71
C LEU A 109 8.19 -6.86 9.56
N SER A 110 8.34 -7.08 10.86
CA SER A 110 7.27 -6.86 11.83
C SER A 110 7.00 -5.38 12.04
N ALA A 111 5.87 -5.07 12.69
CA ALA A 111 5.53 -3.69 13.05
C ALA A 111 6.58 -3.05 13.97
N ALA A 112 7.10 -3.81 14.94
CA ALA A 112 8.10 -3.32 15.88
C ALA A 112 9.44 -3.04 15.20
N GLU A 113 9.92 -3.96 14.36
CA GLU A 113 11.17 -3.78 13.61
C GLU A 113 11.08 -2.57 12.67
N LEU A 114 9.96 -2.43 11.96
CA LEU A 114 9.73 -1.28 11.09
C LEU A 114 9.69 0.05 11.87
N GLU A 115 9.00 0.07 13.03
CA GLU A 115 8.92 1.24 13.90
C GLU A 115 10.30 1.65 14.42
N ASP A 116 11.11 0.69 14.85
CA ASP A 116 12.46 0.95 15.35
C ASP A 116 13.39 1.44 14.23
N ILE A 117 13.37 0.82 13.05
CA ILE A 117 14.15 1.28 11.88
C ILE A 117 13.80 2.73 11.52
N LEU A 118 12.51 3.06 11.43
CA LEU A 118 12.05 4.41 11.09
C LEU A 118 12.29 5.42 12.22
N SER A 119 12.42 4.95 13.47
CA SER A 119 12.80 5.79 14.61
C SER A 119 14.28 6.18 14.61
N CYS A 120 15.11 5.53 13.78
CA CYS A 120 16.50 5.91 13.56
C CYS A 120 16.70 6.79 12.32
N ASP A 121 15.63 7.12 11.60
CA ASP A 121 15.69 7.89 10.37
C ASP A 121 15.36 9.37 10.63
N ASP A 122 16.40 10.20 10.67
CA ASP A 122 16.26 11.64 10.94
C ASP A 122 15.40 12.35 9.88
N GLU A 123 15.44 11.92 8.61
CA GLU A 123 14.65 12.55 7.55
C GLU A 123 13.16 12.28 7.72
N VAL A 124 12.80 11.07 8.15
CA VAL A 124 11.43 10.69 8.49
C VAL A 124 10.96 11.45 9.72
N LEU A 125 11.80 11.50 10.76
CA LEU A 125 11.45 12.19 11.99
C LEU A 125 11.35 13.72 11.80
N ASP A 126 12.13 14.32 10.91
CA ASP A 126 12.02 15.74 10.54
C ASP A 126 10.67 16.05 9.92
N GLU A 127 10.17 15.18 9.03
CA GLU A 127 8.85 15.33 8.40
C GLU A 127 7.72 15.22 9.42
N ILE A 128 7.79 14.23 10.32
CA ILE A 128 6.76 14.00 11.33
C ILE A 128 6.71 15.11 12.38
N TYR A 129 7.87 15.61 12.80
CA TYR A 129 8.03 16.57 13.89
C TYR A 129 8.29 18.00 13.39
N THR A 130 7.60 18.41 12.32
CA THR A 130 7.78 19.73 11.71
C THR A 130 7.45 20.88 12.67
N PHE A 131 6.42 20.73 13.51
CA PHE A 131 5.91 21.84 14.36
C PHE A 131 6.37 21.76 15.83
N TRP A 132 6.92 20.63 16.26
CA TRP A 132 7.33 20.41 17.64
C TRP A 132 8.28 19.22 17.73
N VAL A 133 9.23 19.26 18.67
CA VAL A 133 10.18 18.17 18.90
C VAL A 133 9.88 17.50 20.25
N PRO A 134 9.64 16.18 20.28
CA PRO A 134 9.42 15.46 21.52
C PRO A 134 10.70 15.35 22.36
N PRO A 135 10.60 15.16 23.69
CA PRO A 135 11.76 14.85 24.53
C PRO A 135 12.52 13.59 24.10
N PHE A 136 11.79 12.62 23.52
CA PHE A 136 12.35 11.41 22.92
C PHE A 136 11.89 11.30 21.47
N ARG A 137 12.84 11.41 20.54
CA ARG A 137 12.56 11.42 19.10
C ARG A 137 12.46 10.00 18.57
N ARG A 138 11.25 9.45 18.57
CA ARG A 138 10.91 8.14 17.98
C ARG A 138 9.67 8.27 17.11
N LEU A 139 9.43 7.29 16.25
CA LEU A 139 8.21 7.25 15.46
C LEU A 139 6.98 7.23 16.40
N PRO A 140 5.93 8.04 16.16
CA PRO A 140 4.72 7.98 16.97
C PRO A 140 4.10 6.57 16.95
N PRO A 141 3.84 5.95 18.11
CA PRO A 141 3.13 4.69 18.18
C PRO A 141 1.77 4.88 17.49
N LEU A 142 1.36 3.95 16.63
CA LEU A 142 0.16 4.00 15.77
C LEU A 142 0.31 4.66 14.39
N LEU A 143 1.36 5.43 14.10
CA LEU A 143 1.46 6.07 12.78
C LEU A 143 1.50 5.03 11.66
N TRP A 144 2.35 4.02 11.80
CA TRP A 144 2.43 2.89 10.87
C TRP A 144 1.13 2.10 10.79
N ILE A 145 0.45 1.85 11.92
CA ILE A 145 -0.82 1.12 11.95
C ILE A 145 -1.88 1.80 11.08
N ARG A 146 -1.91 3.14 11.03
CA ARG A 146 -2.83 3.88 10.17
C ARG A 146 -2.52 3.68 8.67
N VAL A 147 -1.24 3.68 8.29
CA VAL A 147 -0.82 3.37 6.91
C VAL A 147 -1.20 1.94 6.54
N ARG A 148 -0.91 0.98 7.42
CA ARG A 148 -1.27 -0.44 7.24
C ARG A 148 -2.78 -0.63 7.08
N ASN A 149 -3.59 0.12 7.84
CA ASN A 149 -5.05 0.04 7.74
C ASN A 149 -5.54 0.57 6.38
N ASP A 150 -4.96 1.66 5.89
CA ASP A 150 -5.26 2.19 4.55
C ASP A 150 -4.79 1.25 3.41
N LEU A 151 -3.71 0.49 3.63
CA LEU A 151 -3.26 -0.58 2.70
C LEU A 151 -4.13 -1.85 2.78
N GLY A 152 -4.80 -2.08 3.92
CA GLY A 152 -5.73 -3.20 4.10
C GLY A 152 -5.11 -4.55 3.76
N MET A 153 -5.70 -5.23 2.77
CA MET A 153 -5.31 -6.57 2.31
C MET A 153 -4.16 -6.58 1.30
N TYR A 154 -3.73 -5.42 0.81
CA TYR A 154 -2.61 -5.32 -0.13
C TYR A 154 -1.26 -5.61 0.51
N LEU A 155 -1.22 -5.51 1.85
CA LEU A 155 -0.12 -5.94 2.68
C LEU A 155 -0.57 -7.14 3.51
N ALA A 156 -0.02 -8.30 3.20
CA ALA A 156 -0.27 -9.54 3.90
C ALA A 156 0.62 -9.68 5.14
N GLU A 157 0.07 -10.31 6.16
CA GLU A 157 0.77 -10.70 7.37
C GLU A 157 1.11 -12.19 7.26
N ARG A 158 2.39 -12.55 7.36
CA ARG A 158 2.84 -13.94 7.40
C ARG A 158 3.60 -14.19 8.69
N GLY A 159 3.22 -15.25 9.41
CA GLY A 159 3.99 -15.72 10.56
C GLY A 159 5.32 -16.31 10.08
N VAL A 160 6.42 -15.75 10.56
CA VAL A 160 7.77 -16.29 10.46
C VAL A 160 8.30 -16.36 11.89
N ASP A 161 8.62 -17.56 12.38
CA ASP A 161 9.25 -17.76 13.71
C ASP A 161 8.54 -17.02 14.86
N ASP A 162 7.21 -17.22 15.00
CA ASP A 162 6.31 -16.56 15.99
C ASP A 162 6.16 -15.04 15.84
N ILE A 163 6.72 -14.43 14.80
CA ILE A 163 6.62 -13.00 14.51
C ILE A 163 5.81 -12.78 13.23
N THR A 164 4.82 -11.87 13.31
CA THR A 164 4.03 -11.47 12.15
C THR A 164 4.79 -10.44 11.32
N ALA A 165 5.23 -10.84 10.12
CA ALA A 165 5.96 -9.98 9.20
C ALA A 165 5.08 -9.52 8.03
N TYR A 166 5.28 -8.27 7.60
CA TYR A 166 4.60 -7.67 6.46
C TYR A 166 5.22 -8.08 5.13
N ARG A 167 4.37 -8.43 4.16
CA ARG A 167 4.75 -8.73 2.78
C ARG A 167 3.68 -8.28 1.80
N TRP A 168 4.09 -7.79 0.63
CA TRP A 168 3.13 -7.50 -0.44
C TRP A 168 2.31 -8.73 -0.82
N TYR A 169 0.98 -8.56 -0.88
CA TYR A 169 0.07 -9.64 -1.23
C TYR A 169 0.21 -10.05 -2.70
N HIS A 170 0.43 -9.07 -3.60
CA HIS A 170 0.56 -9.31 -5.02
C HIS A 170 1.87 -8.73 -5.58
N ARG A 171 2.48 -9.44 -6.54
CA ARG A 171 3.76 -9.06 -7.17
C ARG A 171 3.76 -7.63 -7.73
N GLN A 172 2.65 -7.19 -8.30
CA GLN A 172 2.51 -5.85 -8.88
C GLN A 172 2.74 -4.72 -7.86
N PHE A 173 2.35 -4.92 -6.59
CA PHE A 173 2.66 -3.94 -5.53
C PHE A 173 4.16 -3.89 -5.24
N TRP A 174 4.79 -5.06 -5.13
CA TRP A 174 6.24 -5.15 -4.92
C TRP A 174 7.01 -4.50 -6.08
N GLU A 175 6.60 -4.72 -7.33
CA GLU A 175 7.23 -4.11 -8.51
C GLU A 175 7.06 -2.59 -8.54
N ALA A 176 5.85 -2.09 -8.26
CA ALA A 176 5.58 -0.66 -8.18
C ALA A 176 6.38 -0.01 -7.05
N ALA A 177 6.34 -0.58 -5.84
CA ALA A 177 7.08 -0.08 -4.69
C ALA A 177 8.60 -0.13 -4.90
N THR A 178 9.11 -1.16 -5.59
CA THR A 178 10.53 -1.26 -5.96
C THR A 178 10.92 -0.10 -6.88
N ARG A 179 10.13 0.13 -7.93
CA ARG A 179 10.39 1.23 -8.88
C ARG A 179 10.32 2.59 -8.20
N ARG A 180 9.33 2.79 -7.33
CA ARG A 180 9.05 4.08 -6.70
C ARG A 180 10.02 4.41 -5.57
N TYR A 181 10.29 3.45 -4.68
CA TYR A 181 10.99 3.71 -3.42
C TYR A 181 12.43 3.19 -3.38
N LEU A 182 12.78 2.17 -4.17
CA LEU A 182 14.12 1.56 -4.11
C LEU A 182 15.06 2.09 -5.20
N CYS A 183 14.58 2.50 -6.37
CA CYS A 183 15.45 2.90 -7.50
C CYS A 183 16.53 3.95 -7.15
N LYS A 184 16.29 4.84 -6.18
CA LYS A 184 17.27 5.83 -5.72
C LYS A 184 17.80 5.59 -4.31
N ASN A 185 16.99 4.96 -3.45
CA ASN A 185 17.26 4.89 -2.01
C ASN A 185 17.62 3.48 -1.52
N GLU A 186 17.76 2.48 -2.42
CA GLU A 186 17.96 1.08 -2.05
C GLU A 186 19.14 0.86 -1.10
N LYS A 187 20.29 1.48 -1.35
CA LYS A 187 21.47 1.32 -0.49
C LYS A 187 21.24 1.87 0.92
N GLN A 188 20.61 3.04 1.02
CA GLN A 188 20.29 3.66 2.31
C GLN A 188 19.30 2.80 3.09
N ILE A 189 18.19 2.40 2.45
CA ILE A 189 17.14 1.58 3.07
C ILE A 189 17.70 0.23 3.54
N ARG A 190 18.47 -0.46 2.67
CA ARG A 190 19.09 -1.74 3.04
C ARG A 190 20.13 -1.58 4.14
N GLY A 191 20.86 -0.45 4.15
CA GLY A 191 21.78 -0.09 5.22
C GLY A 191 21.06 0.06 6.55
N ALA A 192 19.96 0.82 6.59
CA ALA A 192 19.17 1.01 7.80
C ALA A 192 18.62 -0.32 8.36
N ILE A 193 18.13 -1.20 7.48
CA ILE A 193 17.68 -2.55 7.88
C ILE A 193 18.87 -3.36 8.44
N ALA A 194 20.03 -3.34 7.78
CA ALA A 194 21.21 -4.06 8.25
C ALA A 194 21.69 -3.54 9.61
N ASP A 195 21.76 -2.22 9.79
CA ASP A 195 22.17 -1.57 11.03
C ASP A 195 21.27 -1.96 12.22
N TYR A 196 19.97 -2.10 11.96
CA TYR A 196 19.01 -2.60 12.95
C TYR A 196 19.32 -4.04 13.36
N PHE A 197 19.46 -4.97 12.41
CA PHE A 197 19.72 -6.39 12.72
C PHE A 197 21.13 -6.65 13.27
N GLU A 198 22.10 -5.78 12.98
CA GLU A 198 23.44 -5.79 13.60
C GLU A 198 23.44 -5.22 15.02
N GLY A 199 22.32 -4.65 15.48
CA GLY A 199 22.17 -4.10 16.83
C GLY A 199 23.01 -2.84 17.06
N LYS A 200 23.37 -2.08 16.01
CA LYS A 200 24.18 -0.85 16.14
C LYS A 200 23.59 0.14 17.14
N TRP A 201 22.27 0.22 17.18
CA TRP A 201 21.53 1.17 18.00
C TRP A 201 21.06 0.61 19.37
N HIS A 202 21.32 -0.66 19.66
CA HIS A 202 20.84 -1.34 20.87
C HIS A 202 21.56 -0.89 22.16
N ASN A 203 22.69 -0.19 22.05
CA ASN A 203 23.53 0.20 23.19
C ASN A 203 23.69 1.72 23.40
N GLY A 204 22.86 2.55 22.77
CA GLY A 204 22.86 4.01 22.99
C GLY A 204 24.16 4.72 22.61
N LYS A 205 24.95 4.15 21.69
CA LYS A 205 26.12 4.83 21.12
C LYS A 205 25.76 5.32 19.72
N PRO A 206 25.85 6.63 19.46
CA PRO A 206 25.72 7.16 18.10
C PRO A 206 26.87 6.66 17.20
#